data_AF-A0A653II87-F1
#
_entry.id   AF-A0A653II87-F1
#
_cell.length_a   1.000
_cell.length_b   1.000
_cell.length_c   1.000
_cell.angle_alpha   90.00
_cell.angle_beta   90.00
_cell.angle_gamma   90.00
#
_symmetry.space_group_name_H-M   'P 1'
#
loop_
_entity.id
_entity.type
_entity.pdbx_description
1 polymer ?
#
loop_
_entity_poly.entity_id
_entity_poly.type
_entity_poly.pdbx_seq_one_letter_code
_entity_poly.pdbx_strand_id
1 'polypeptide(L)'
;MLQSWKKRMLYGTAGLTVLVSAGAVYVGLRPEEPKAVSYPVISKDLTTMTFTPKDGQIILLYGSDINRFKETQDDPQEPALMTTLSKTGKELKREAIADPDLYRMAFSQKVTDPRHMYIHHPDGIEADHFFTYDLKRGTFKKHQVPNTAITSVAHYGKDVWVTSNAAKPSENIQLINVRTDKRYPIEDQLMPVVDSPILELDWTIAYANNGTEDDQEGAAGMVLLDQKTGKSRVIRKAVEPYAYTALYGAKDTAYFATTDGMMIKLKTDGTMQKKSFSVLDGASYSSTTPMRMINNQTGYQIINTGENDTDQRLVKWTFGQAFRVEQVQPKFWKLGNHYRYLYRNPYKKTSYFTETDTSSSGKDRLIVTDDRLKTLRTIPIAGETGVDFVMD
;
A
#
# COMPACT_ATOMS: atom_id res chain seq x y z
N MET A 1 12.32 -54.95 53.63
CA MET A 1 12.55 -55.07 55.09
C MET A 1 11.94 -53.85 55.79
N LEU A 2 11.55 -53.96 57.07
CA LEU A 2 11.16 -52.88 58.00
C LEU A 2 9.92 -52.05 57.57
N GLN A 3 8.71 -52.35 58.06
CA GLN A 3 8.11 -51.94 59.35
C GLN A 3 8.08 -50.41 59.56
N SER A 4 6.94 -49.70 59.56
CA SER A 4 5.74 -49.82 60.44
C SER A 4 5.99 -49.47 61.91
N TRP A 5 5.72 -48.22 62.32
CA TRP A 5 5.26 -47.89 63.69
C TRP A 5 4.20 -46.78 63.68
N LYS A 6 2.93 -47.18 63.90
CA LYS A 6 1.86 -46.30 64.42
C LYS A 6 1.96 -46.27 65.96
N LYS A 7 1.64 -45.12 66.58
CA LYS A 7 0.77 -44.98 67.78
C LYS A 7 0.57 -43.47 68.06
N ARG A 8 -0.68 -42.95 68.16
CA ARG A 8 -1.60 -42.91 69.35
C ARG A 8 -1.06 -41.99 70.48
N MET A 9 -1.80 -41.34 71.38
CA MET A 9 -3.22 -41.01 71.67
C MET A 9 -3.21 -40.05 72.91
N LEU A 10 -4.23 -39.29 73.35
CA LEU A 10 -5.48 -38.72 72.79
C LEU A 10 -6.16 -37.88 73.91
N TYR A 11 -7.13 -37.00 73.55
CA TYR A 11 -8.06 -36.24 74.42
C TYR A 11 -7.53 -34.99 75.15
N GLY A 12 -8.39 -33.95 75.19
CA GLY A 12 -8.17 -32.66 75.87
C GLY A 12 -9.28 -31.66 75.51
N THR A 13 -10.42 -31.77 76.18
CA THR A 13 -11.71 -31.08 75.92
C THR A 13 -11.72 -29.55 75.82
N ALA A 14 -12.65 -29.07 74.99
CA ALA A 14 -13.48 -27.86 75.12
C ALA A 14 -12.86 -26.45 74.91
N GLY A 15 -13.35 -25.77 73.87
CA GLY A 15 -13.13 -24.35 73.58
C GLY A 15 -13.84 -23.97 72.29
N LEU A 16 -15.08 -23.46 72.39
CA LEU A 16 -15.95 -23.20 71.25
C LEU A 16 -15.44 -22.01 70.42
N THR A 17 -15.08 -22.22 69.15
CA THR A 17 -14.90 -21.13 68.18
C THR A 17 -15.57 -21.50 66.87
N VAL A 18 -16.47 -20.64 66.40
CA VAL A 18 -17.28 -20.88 65.20
C VAL A 18 -16.40 -20.81 63.95
N LEU A 19 -16.21 -21.96 63.29
CA LEU A 19 -15.70 -22.04 61.93
C LEU A 19 -16.87 -22.01 60.95
N VAL A 20 -17.07 -20.89 60.27
CA VAL A 20 -17.74 -20.87 58.97
C VAL A 20 -16.68 -20.62 57.92
N SER A 21 -16.58 -21.59 57.01
CA SER A 21 -15.67 -21.65 55.87
C SER A 21 -15.57 -20.34 55.07
N ALA A 22 -14.42 -19.67 55.17
CA ALA A 22 -13.95 -18.77 54.12
C ALA A 22 -13.47 -19.63 52.94
N GLY A 23 -14.35 -19.80 51.93
CA GLY A 23 -13.94 -20.39 50.66
C GLY A 23 -12.81 -19.58 50.04
N ALA A 24 -11.86 -20.24 49.39
CA ALA A 24 -10.72 -19.59 48.76
C ALA A 24 -11.20 -18.59 47.69
N VAL A 25 -11.12 -17.29 47.99
CA VAL A 25 -11.33 -16.25 46.99
C VAL A 25 -10.12 -16.26 46.08
N TYR A 26 -10.25 -16.97 44.97
CA TYR A 26 -9.33 -16.90 43.85
C TYR A 26 -9.48 -15.50 43.24
N VAL A 27 -8.72 -14.53 43.76
CA VAL A 27 -8.62 -13.19 43.17
C VAL A 27 -7.85 -13.32 41.87
N GLY A 28 -8.56 -13.75 40.83
CA GLY A 28 -8.11 -13.59 39.46
C GLY A 28 -7.93 -12.10 39.21
N LEU A 29 -6.67 -11.67 39.11
CA LEU A 29 -6.32 -10.43 38.44
C LEU A 29 -6.81 -10.56 37.00
N ARG A 30 -8.05 -10.13 36.73
CA ARG A 30 -8.47 -9.85 35.37
C ARG A 30 -7.46 -8.82 34.84
N PRO A 31 -6.88 -9.01 33.64
CA PRO A 31 -6.25 -7.88 32.97
C PRO A 31 -7.29 -6.76 32.91
N GLU A 32 -6.90 -5.51 33.21
CA GLU A 32 -7.77 -4.38 32.93
C GLU A 32 -8.12 -4.43 31.44
N GLU A 33 -9.40 -4.62 31.11
CA GLU A 33 -9.88 -4.37 29.76
C GLU A 33 -9.42 -2.96 29.38
N PRO A 34 -8.75 -2.78 28.23
CA PRO A 34 -8.24 -1.47 27.85
C PRO A 34 -9.42 -0.51 27.81
N LYS A 35 -9.42 0.47 28.74
CA LYS A 35 -10.48 1.48 28.83
C LYS A 35 -10.72 2.05 27.44
N ALA A 36 -11.93 1.86 26.93
CA ALA A 36 -12.33 2.39 25.63
C ALA A 36 -11.97 3.88 25.58
N VAL A 37 -10.94 4.21 24.82
CA VAL A 37 -10.45 5.59 24.71
C VAL A 37 -11.51 6.33 23.91
N SER A 38 -12.35 7.09 24.60
CA SER A 38 -13.30 7.99 23.97
C SER A 38 -12.51 9.10 23.29
N TYR A 39 -12.14 8.87 22.04
CA TYR A 39 -11.63 9.92 21.18
C TYR A 39 -12.77 10.91 20.93
N PRO A 40 -12.53 12.23 21.01
CA PRO A 40 -13.46 13.19 20.47
C PRO A 40 -13.57 12.91 18.97
N VAL A 41 -14.71 12.37 18.55
CA VAL A 41 -14.99 12.07 17.15
C VAL A 41 -14.97 13.40 16.39
N ILE A 42 -14.02 13.58 15.47
CA ILE A 42 -14.15 14.68 14.52
C ILE A 42 -15.29 14.26 13.58
N SER A 43 -16.43 14.95 13.71
CA SER A 43 -17.62 14.76 12.87
C SER A 43 -17.43 15.31 11.44
N LYS A 44 -16.24 15.15 10.86
CA LYS A 44 -15.82 15.76 9.60
C LYS A 44 -15.21 14.71 8.68
N ASP A 45 -15.77 14.64 7.48
CA ASP A 45 -15.26 13.97 6.29
C ASP A 45 -13.84 14.48 5.94
N LEU A 46 -12.98 13.60 5.44
CA LEU A 46 -11.58 13.84 5.09
C LEU A 46 -11.40 15.03 4.13
N THR A 47 -12.34 15.22 3.20
CA THR A 47 -12.35 16.32 2.21
C THR A 47 -12.74 17.67 2.82
N THR A 48 -13.40 17.67 3.97
CA THR A 48 -13.78 18.89 4.72
C THR A 48 -12.69 19.35 5.69
N MET A 49 -11.67 18.52 5.92
CA MET A 49 -10.50 18.87 6.72
C MET A 49 -9.45 19.62 5.88
N THR A 50 -8.85 20.65 6.47
CA THR A 50 -7.65 21.31 5.93
C THR A 50 -6.47 20.94 6.80
N PHE A 51 -5.44 20.35 6.19
CA PHE A 51 -4.27 19.87 6.90
C PHE A 51 -3.15 20.91 6.80
N THR A 52 -2.85 21.56 7.92
CA THR A 52 -1.78 22.55 8.01
C THR A 52 -0.96 22.28 9.28
N PRO A 53 0.07 21.43 9.19
CA PRO A 53 1.02 21.23 10.28
C PRO A 53 1.66 22.57 10.66
N LYS A 54 1.73 22.90 11.95
CA LYS A 54 2.49 24.06 12.40
C LYS A 54 3.99 23.79 12.32
N ASP A 55 4.80 24.83 12.33
CA ASP A 55 6.26 24.70 12.41
C ASP A 55 6.66 23.79 13.59
N GLY A 56 7.34 22.68 13.28
CA GLY A 56 7.74 21.71 14.30
C GLY A 56 6.77 20.53 14.50
N GLN A 57 5.70 20.45 13.71
CA GLN A 57 4.72 19.37 13.76
C GLN A 57 4.74 18.53 12.48
N ILE A 58 4.21 17.32 12.60
CA ILE A 58 3.89 16.42 11.48
C ILE A 58 2.56 15.74 11.80
N ILE A 59 1.71 15.57 10.80
CA ILE A 59 0.41 14.91 10.94
C ILE A 59 0.47 13.58 10.20
N LEU A 60 0.06 12.51 10.86
CA LEU A 60 -0.01 11.15 10.32
C LEU A 60 -1.48 10.76 10.17
N LEU A 61 -1.82 10.14 9.05
CA LEU A 61 -3.11 9.49 8.84
C LEU A 61 -2.94 7.97 8.84
N TYR A 62 -3.88 7.32 9.50
CA TYR A 62 -4.04 5.88 9.58
C TYR A 62 -5.45 5.58 9.04
N GLY A 63 -5.57 4.84 7.93
CA GLY A 63 -6.88 4.38 7.46
C GLY A 63 -7.49 3.39 8.45
N SER A 64 -8.81 3.18 8.37
CA SER A 64 -9.46 2.10 9.12
C SER A 64 -8.99 0.72 8.63
N ASP A 65 -8.87 -0.24 9.56
CA ASP A 65 -8.36 -1.58 9.26
C ASP A 65 -9.45 -2.47 8.65
N ILE A 66 -9.11 -3.12 7.53
CA ILE A 66 -9.96 -4.07 6.81
C ILE A 66 -9.92 -5.47 7.46
N ASN A 67 -8.96 -5.77 8.33
CA ASN A 67 -8.84 -7.12 8.90
C ASN A 67 -9.89 -7.47 9.99
N ARG A 68 -10.78 -6.55 10.37
CA ARG A 68 -12.01 -6.91 11.12
C ARG A 68 -13.19 -7.30 10.21
N PHE A 69 -13.08 -7.16 8.90
CA PHE A 69 -14.20 -7.19 7.95
C PHE A 69 -14.67 -8.59 7.52
N LYS A 70 -14.27 -9.68 8.20
CA LYS A 70 -14.52 -11.05 7.70
C LYS A 70 -15.30 -12.03 8.56
N GLU A 71 -15.64 -11.73 9.83
CA GLU A 71 -16.38 -12.73 10.67
C GLU A 71 -17.69 -12.25 11.31
N THR A 72 -17.92 -10.95 11.54
CA THR A 72 -19.19 -10.45 12.10
C THR A 72 -19.61 -9.11 11.50
N GLN A 73 -20.88 -8.98 11.07
CA GLN A 73 -21.47 -7.71 10.61
C GLN A 73 -21.84 -6.75 11.76
N ASP A 74 -21.65 -7.17 13.02
CA ASP A 74 -22.14 -6.49 14.22
C ASP A 74 -21.09 -5.64 14.95
N ASP A 75 -19.80 -5.73 14.61
CA ASP A 75 -18.76 -4.92 15.23
C ASP A 75 -18.67 -3.52 14.60
N PRO A 76 -18.71 -2.42 15.38
CA PRO A 76 -18.57 -1.08 14.84
C PRO A 76 -17.15 -0.88 14.27
N GLN A 77 -17.08 -0.38 13.03
CA GLN A 77 -15.81 -0.03 12.39
C GLN A 77 -14.97 0.87 13.30
N GLU A 78 -13.70 0.51 13.53
CA GLU A 78 -12.77 1.44 14.17
C GLU A 78 -12.52 2.63 13.22
N PRO A 79 -12.68 3.86 13.69
CA PRO A 79 -12.53 5.03 12.84
C PRO A 79 -11.07 5.20 12.43
N ALA A 80 -10.87 5.68 11.20
CA ALA A 80 -9.56 6.16 10.77
C ALA A 80 -9.02 7.22 11.75
N LEU A 81 -7.70 7.28 11.93
CA LEU A 81 -7.07 8.13 12.93
C LEU A 81 -6.18 9.20 12.30
N MET A 82 -6.23 10.41 12.89
CA MET A 82 -5.27 11.47 12.67
C MET A 82 -4.43 11.66 13.93
N THR A 83 -3.10 11.56 13.81
CA THR A 83 -2.17 11.81 14.92
C THR A 83 -1.21 12.94 14.57
N THR A 84 -1.22 14.02 15.35
CA THR A 84 -0.24 15.10 15.25
C THR A 84 0.92 14.82 16.21
N LEU A 85 2.13 14.68 15.68
CA LEU A 85 3.37 14.52 16.43
C LEU A 85 4.22 15.80 16.37
N SER A 86 5.11 15.97 17.35
CA SER A 86 6.25 16.88 17.24
C SER A 86 7.34 16.29 16.33
N LYS A 87 8.31 17.12 15.91
CA LYS A 87 9.53 16.67 15.21
C LYS A 87 10.33 15.57 15.93
N THR A 88 10.13 15.36 17.23
CA THR A 88 10.79 14.31 18.03
C THR A 88 9.93 13.04 18.21
N GLY A 89 8.71 13.01 17.67
CA GLY A 89 7.78 11.88 17.80
C GLY A 89 6.91 11.90 19.06
N LYS A 90 6.98 12.96 19.89
CA LYS A 90 6.03 13.12 20.98
C LYS A 90 4.64 13.41 20.39
N GLU A 91 3.65 12.61 20.76
CA GLU A 91 2.25 12.88 20.42
C GLU A 91 1.78 14.20 21.06
N LEU A 92 1.16 15.04 20.23
CA LEU A 92 0.59 16.33 20.61
C LEU A 92 -0.94 16.31 20.58
N LYS A 93 -1.51 15.50 19.69
CA LYS A 93 -2.96 15.35 19.51
C LYS A 93 -3.24 14.04 18.75
N ARG A 94 -4.30 13.32 19.13
CA ARG A 94 -4.84 12.18 18.38
C ARG A 94 -6.36 12.31 18.31
N GLU A 95 -6.92 12.07 17.14
CA GLU A 95 -8.32 12.29 16.83
C GLU A 95 -8.86 11.21 15.88
N ALA A 96 -10.14 10.88 16.01
CA ALA A 96 -10.84 9.99 15.11
C ALA A 96 -11.47 10.78 13.94
N ILE A 97 -11.38 10.23 12.73
CA ILE A 97 -11.99 10.75 11.51
C ILE A 97 -13.27 9.96 11.25
N ALA A 98 -14.42 10.63 11.28
CA ALA A 98 -15.71 10.02 10.95
C ALA A 98 -15.99 10.08 9.43
N ASP A 99 -15.10 9.46 8.65
CA ASP A 99 -15.25 9.31 7.20
C ASP A 99 -15.37 7.79 6.87
N PRO A 100 -16.54 7.30 6.44
CA PRO A 100 -16.77 5.88 6.19
C PRO A 100 -16.09 5.38 4.91
N ASP A 101 -15.45 6.25 4.13
CA ASP A 101 -14.66 5.90 2.94
C ASP A 101 -13.14 5.93 3.22
N LEU A 102 -12.70 6.25 4.45
CA LEU A 102 -11.27 6.35 4.80
C LEU A 102 -10.69 5.03 5.30
N TYR A 103 -10.68 4.02 4.44
CA TYR A 103 -9.95 2.77 4.66
C TYR A 103 -8.45 2.93 4.40
N ARG A 104 -7.70 1.83 4.60
CA ARG A 104 -6.28 1.72 4.20
C ARG A 104 -6.04 2.25 2.79
N MET A 105 -5.20 3.27 2.65
CA MET A 105 -5.08 4.01 1.39
C MET A 105 -3.99 3.44 0.45
N ALA A 106 -4.33 3.21 -0.82
CA ALA A 106 -3.40 2.85 -1.90
C ALA A 106 -2.97 4.10 -2.70
N PHE A 107 -1.67 4.42 -2.68
CA PHE A 107 -1.13 5.69 -3.20
C PHE A 107 -0.43 5.55 -4.55
N SER A 108 -0.87 6.35 -5.53
CA SER A 108 -0.24 6.56 -6.84
C SER A 108 0.25 8.00 -6.98
N GLN A 109 1.41 8.20 -7.62
CA GLN A 109 1.94 9.53 -7.94
C GLN A 109 2.34 9.63 -9.41
N LYS A 110 1.83 10.64 -10.11
CA LYS A 110 2.10 10.83 -11.54
C LYS A 110 3.31 11.72 -11.76
N VAL A 111 4.09 11.41 -12.80
CA VAL A 111 5.23 12.23 -13.26
C VAL A 111 4.78 13.55 -13.89
N THR A 112 3.65 13.51 -14.59
CA THR A 112 3.01 14.62 -15.32
C THR A 112 2.34 15.63 -14.38
N ASP A 113 1.76 15.14 -13.28
CA ASP A 113 1.13 15.94 -12.23
C ASP A 113 1.63 15.49 -10.85
N PRO A 114 2.88 15.84 -10.49
CA PRO A 114 3.46 15.42 -9.23
C PRO A 114 2.91 16.22 -8.02
N ARG A 115 2.03 17.21 -8.26
CA ARG A 115 1.35 17.98 -7.22
C ARG A 115 0.34 17.15 -6.46
N HIS A 116 -0.32 16.22 -7.13
CA HIS A 116 -1.39 15.43 -6.54
C HIS A 116 -0.91 14.01 -6.24
N MET A 117 -1.20 13.55 -5.03
CA MET A 117 -1.26 12.12 -4.74
C MET A 117 -2.64 11.63 -5.16
N TYR A 118 -2.69 10.53 -5.90
CA TYR A 118 -3.91 9.81 -6.25
C TYR A 118 -4.07 8.65 -5.28
N ILE A 119 -5.27 8.48 -4.77
CA ILE A 119 -5.55 7.64 -3.61
C ILE A 119 -6.82 6.85 -3.91
N HIS A 120 -6.74 5.54 -3.74
CA HIS A 120 -7.88 4.64 -3.90
C HIS A 120 -7.91 3.62 -2.77
N HIS A 121 -9.02 2.93 -2.68
CA HIS A 121 -9.17 1.76 -1.82
C HIS A 121 -8.23 0.64 -2.30
N PRO A 122 -7.81 -0.27 -1.40
CA PRO A 122 -6.96 -1.39 -1.76
C PRO A 122 -7.78 -2.49 -2.45
N ASP A 123 -7.07 -3.50 -2.97
CA ASP A 123 -7.65 -4.53 -3.82
C ASP A 123 -8.91 -5.19 -3.24
N GLY A 124 -9.91 -5.36 -4.11
CA GLY A 124 -11.18 -6.02 -3.76
C GLY A 124 -12.24 -5.11 -3.13
N ILE A 125 -11.94 -3.85 -2.82
CA ILE A 125 -12.97 -2.86 -2.44
C ILE A 125 -13.46 -2.14 -3.70
N GLU A 126 -14.68 -2.46 -4.11
CA GLU A 126 -15.37 -1.78 -5.22
C GLU A 126 -15.93 -0.43 -4.75
N ALA A 127 -15.43 0.66 -5.31
CA ALA A 127 -15.91 2.02 -5.04
C ALA A 127 -16.22 2.80 -6.32
N ASP A 128 -17.22 3.67 -6.26
CA ASP A 128 -17.57 4.62 -7.33
C ASP A 128 -16.67 5.87 -7.34
N HIS A 129 -15.62 5.90 -6.52
CA HIS A 129 -14.83 7.12 -6.29
C HIS A 129 -13.36 6.83 -5.96
N PHE A 130 -12.55 7.88 -6.11
CA PHE A 130 -11.17 7.92 -5.62
C PHE A 130 -10.88 9.32 -5.04
N PHE A 131 -9.80 9.44 -4.26
CA PHE A 131 -9.38 10.69 -3.68
C PHE A 131 -8.12 11.24 -4.36
N THR A 132 -7.94 12.56 -4.31
CA THR A 132 -6.64 13.19 -4.55
C THR A 132 -6.26 14.10 -3.40
N TYR A 133 -4.99 14.09 -2.99
CA TYR A 133 -4.44 15.07 -2.06
C TYR A 133 -3.54 16.07 -2.79
N ASP A 134 -3.83 17.37 -2.65
CA ASP A 134 -3.01 18.45 -3.20
C ASP A 134 -1.84 18.77 -2.25
N LEU A 135 -0.63 18.32 -2.61
CA LEU A 135 0.60 18.50 -1.82
C LEU A 135 0.99 19.97 -1.60
N LYS A 136 0.40 20.92 -2.34
CA LYS A 136 0.62 22.36 -2.17
C LYS A 136 -0.45 23.02 -1.29
N ARG A 137 -1.70 22.54 -1.33
CA ARG A 137 -2.83 23.15 -0.58
C ARG A 137 -3.14 22.47 0.75
N GLY A 138 -2.74 21.22 0.94
CA GLY A 138 -3.04 20.49 2.18
C GLY A 138 -4.48 20.00 2.26
N THR A 139 -5.08 19.64 1.12
CA THR A 139 -6.52 19.34 1.01
C THR A 139 -6.75 18.06 0.22
N PHE A 140 -7.63 17.19 0.73
CA PHE A 140 -8.19 16.07 -0.01
C PHE A 140 -9.37 16.53 -0.88
N LYS A 141 -9.60 15.82 -1.99
CA LYS A 141 -10.80 15.93 -2.81
C LYS A 141 -11.24 14.55 -3.24
N LYS A 142 -12.51 14.21 -3.00
CA LYS A 142 -13.19 13.03 -3.56
C LYS A 142 -13.60 13.32 -5.01
N HIS A 143 -13.39 12.37 -5.90
CA HIS A 143 -13.83 12.42 -7.30
C HIS A 143 -14.73 11.23 -7.56
N GLN A 144 -15.96 11.52 -7.96
CA GLN A 144 -16.98 10.52 -8.30
C GLN A 144 -16.83 10.08 -9.76
N VAL A 145 -16.94 8.78 -9.99
CA VAL A 145 -16.91 8.12 -11.30
C VAL A 145 -18.15 7.22 -11.37
N PRO A 146 -19.32 7.77 -11.78
CA PRO A 146 -20.58 7.06 -11.70
C PRO A 146 -20.61 5.80 -12.60
N ASN A 147 -21.40 4.81 -12.21
CA ASN A 147 -21.56 3.53 -12.92
C ASN A 147 -20.21 2.82 -13.15
N THR A 148 -19.42 2.70 -12.09
CA THR A 148 -18.05 2.17 -12.11
C THR A 148 -17.77 1.52 -10.76
N ALA A 149 -17.22 0.30 -10.76
CA ALA A 149 -16.58 -0.30 -9.60
C ALA A 149 -15.06 -0.18 -9.80
N ILE A 150 -14.46 0.90 -9.28
CA ILE A 150 -13.04 1.18 -9.44
C ILE A 150 -12.26 0.12 -8.68
N THR A 151 -11.52 -0.73 -9.41
CA THR A 151 -10.65 -1.75 -8.81
C THR A 151 -9.19 -1.31 -8.72
N SER A 152 -8.76 -0.30 -9.48
CA SER A 152 -7.42 0.29 -9.36
C SER A 152 -7.35 1.73 -9.88
N VAL A 153 -6.44 2.52 -9.28
CA VAL A 153 -6.01 3.85 -9.76
C VAL A 153 -4.48 3.88 -9.90
N ALA A 154 -3.92 2.91 -10.64
CA ALA A 154 -2.48 2.74 -10.85
C ALA A 154 -2.03 3.30 -12.22
N HIS A 155 -1.47 4.53 -12.26
CA HIS A 155 -1.19 5.21 -13.55
C HIS A 155 0.14 5.97 -13.68
N TYR A 156 0.74 5.84 -14.86
CA TYR A 156 1.66 6.84 -15.42
C TYR A 156 1.04 7.41 -16.70
N GLY A 157 0.77 8.71 -16.77
CA GLY A 157 0.03 9.28 -17.89
C GLY A 157 -0.36 10.73 -17.68
N LYS A 158 -0.95 11.38 -18.69
CA LYS A 158 -1.47 12.76 -18.59
C LYS A 158 -2.86 12.80 -17.93
N ASP A 159 -3.67 11.78 -18.17
CA ASP A 159 -5.03 11.66 -17.66
C ASP A 159 -5.12 10.64 -16.51
N VAL A 160 -6.30 10.54 -15.89
CA VAL A 160 -6.65 9.49 -14.91
C VAL A 160 -7.35 8.39 -15.69
N TRP A 161 -6.82 7.17 -15.60
CA TRP A 161 -7.54 5.98 -16.01
C TRP A 161 -8.16 5.32 -14.76
N VAL A 162 -9.02 4.33 -14.94
CA VAL A 162 -9.40 3.36 -13.92
C VAL A 162 -9.71 2.03 -14.60
N THR A 163 -9.49 0.92 -13.89
CA THR A 163 -10.14 -0.34 -14.20
C THR A 163 -11.50 -0.37 -13.54
N SER A 164 -12.53 -0.70 -14.31
CA SER A 164 -13.86 -0.97 -13.80
C SER A 164 -14.18 -2.44 -13.99
N ASN A 165 -14.51 -3.12 -12.89
CA ASN A 165 -15.48 -4.20 -12.98
C ASN A 165 -16.85 -3.57 -13.28
N ALA A 166 -17.70 -4.28 -14.01
CA ALA A 166 -19.03 -3.81 -14.30
C ALA A 166 -19.93 -3.90 -13.06
N ALA A 167 -20.66 -2.83 -12.75
CA ALA A 167 -21.66 -2.83 -11.68
C ALA A 167 -22.90 -3.70 -12.00
N LYS A 168 -22.95 -4.34 -13.18
CA LYS A 168 -24.03 -5.23 -13.63
C LYS A 168 -23.45 -6.44 -14.37
N PRO A 169 -24.03 -7.66 -14.22
CA PRO A 169 -23.55 -8.88 -14.89
C PRO A 169 -23.56 -8.90 -16.44
N SER A 170 -24.02 -7.83 -17.09
CA SER A 170 -24.18 -7.72 -18.55
C SER A 170 -23.27 -6.68 -19.20
N GLU A 171 -22.41 -6.01 -18.44
CA GLU A 171 -21.47 -5.01 -18.94
C GLU A 171 -20.05 -5.59 -18.87
N ASN A 172 -19.22 -5.39 -19.90
CA ASN A 172 -17.85 -5.91 -19.92
C ASN A 172 -16.92 -5.08 -19.02
N ILE A 173 -15.81 -5.68 -18.57
CA ILE A 173 -14.70 -4.98 -17.91
C ILE A 173 -14.23 -3.82 -18.82
N GLN A 174 -13.92 -2.66 -18.22
CA GLN A 174 -13.58 -1.45 -18.97
C GLN A 174 -12.34 -0.74 -18.41
N LEU A 175 -11.51 -0.25 -19.33
CA LEU A 175 -10.57 0.84 -19.05
C LEU A 175 -11.27 2.17 -19.33
N ILE A 176 -11.33 3.04 -18.32
CA ILE A 176 -12.06 4.31 -18.39
C ILE A 176 -11.11 5.49 -18.22
N ASN A 177 -11.06 6.41 -19.17
CA ASN A 177 -10.42 7.71 -18.97
C ASN A 177 -11.39 8.63 -18.22
N VAL A 178 -11.18 8.79 -16.91
CA VAL A 178 -12.07 9.57 -16.01
C VAL A 178 -12.26 11.01 -16.47
N ARG A 179 -11.25 11.61 -17.12
CA ARG A 179 -11.31 13.01 -17.57
C ARG A 179 -12.22 13.19 -18.79
N THR A 180 -12.30 12.20 -19.65
CA THR A 180 -13.04 12.27 -20.94
C THR A 180 -14.26 11.35 -21.00
N ASP A 181 -14.51 10.55 -19.95
CA ASP A 181 -15.47 9.44 -19.88
C ASP A 181 -15.39 8.48 -21.08
N LYS A 182 -14.21 8.38 -21.70
CA LYS A 182 -13.95 7.40 -22.76
C LYS A 182 -13.75 6.03 -22.14
N ARG A 183 -14.63 5.11 -22.51
CA ARG A 183 -14.66 3.73 -22.04
C ARG A 183 -14.18 2.81 -23.15
N TYR A 184 -13.24 1.93 -22.82
CA TYR A 184 -12.69 0.93 -23.71
C TYR A 184 -13.02 -0.44 -23.10
N PRO A 185 -14.00 -1.17 -23.66
CA PRO A 185 -14.25 -2.55 -23.28
C PRO A 185 -12.98 -3.37 -23.51
N ILE A 186 -12.63 -4.18 -22.52
CA ILE A 186 -11.56 -5.17 -22.62
C ILE A 186 -12.16 -6.56 -22.44
N GLU A 187 -11.58 -7.55 -23.12
CA GLU A 187 -11.88 -8.96 -22.89
C GLU A 187 -11.35 -9.36 -21.51
N ASP A 188 -12.02 -10.30 -20.82
CA ASP A 188 -11.66 -10.66 -19.44
C ASP A 188 -10.22 -11.17 -19.33
N GLN A 189 -9.75 -11.93 -20.31
CA GLN A 189 -8.35 -12.37 -20.45
C GLN A 189 -7.34 -11.22 -20.61
N LEU A 190 -7.81 -10.03 -21.00
CA LEU A 190 -7.03 -8.80 -21.14
C LEU A 190 -7.24 -7.84 -19.96
N MET A 191 -7.88 -8.26 -18.87
CA MET A 191 -7.91 -7.47 -17.63
C MET A 191 -6.48 -7.17 -17.17
N PRO A 192 -6.14 -5.93 -16.78
CA PRO A 192 -4.82 -5.60 -16.24
C PRO A 192 -4.46 -6.48 -15.03
N VAL A 193 -3.18 -6.85 -14.89
CA VAL A 193 -2.67 -7.45 -13.65
C VAL A 193 -2.96 -6.47 -12.51
N VAL A 194 -3.53 -6.97 -11.42
CA VAL A 194 -3.65 -6.22 -10.14
C VAL A 194 -2.27 -5.68 -9.78
N ASP A 195 -2.20 -4.54 -9.10
CA ASP A 195 -0.95 -3.84 -8.78
C ASP A 195 -0.13 -3.26 -9.95
N SER A 196 -0.39 -3.65 -11.20
CA SER A 196 0.39 -3.22 -12.35
C SER A 196 -0.13 -1.89 -12.94
N PRO A 197 0.73 -0.85 -13.06
CA PRO A 197 0.31 0.46 -13.53
C PRO A 197 -0.07 0.47 -15.01
N ILE A 198 -1.22 1.08 -15.30
CA ILE A 198 -1.66 1.43 -16.65
C ILE A 198 -0.89 2.66 -17.13
N LEU A 199 -0.19 2.51 -18.26
CA LEU A 199 0.71 3.49 -18.83
C LEU A 199 0.04 4.20 -20.01
N GLU A 200 -0.31 5.46 -19.85
CA GLU A 200 -0.74 6.30 -20.96
C GLU A 200 0.47 6.83 -21.73
N LEU A 201 0.52 6.46 -23.00
CA LEU A 201 1.48 6.90 -23.99
C LEU A 201 0.83 8.03 -24.83
N ASP A 202 1.29 8.28 -26.07
CA ASP A 202 0.74 9.36 -26.90
C ASP A 202 -0.74 9.12 -27.31
N TRP A 203 -0.98 8.08 -28.10
CA TRP A 203 -2.30 7.60 -28.55
C TRP A 203 -2.56 6.14 -28.16
N THR A 204 -1.75 5.61 -27.25
CA THR A 204 -1.76 4.21 -26.83
C THR A 204 -1.87 4.13 -25.32
N ILE A 205 -2.48 3.08 -24.81
CA ILE A 205 -2.41 2.67 -23.41
C ILE A 205 -1.60 1.38 -23.38
N ALA A 206 -0.60 1.29 -22.51
CA ALA A 206 0.20 0.09 -22.33
C ALA A 206 0.04 -0.44 -20.90
N TYR A 207 -0.18 -1.74 -20.74
CA TYR A 207 -0.32 -2.39 -19.44
C TYR A 207 0.00 -3.89 -19.56
N ALA A 208 0.17 -4.59 -18.44
CA ALA A 208 0.30 -6.05 -18.42
C ALA A 208 -1.06 -6.68 -18.10
N ASN A 209 -1.47 -7.77 -18.76
CA ASN A 209 -2.73 -8.46 -18.45
C ASN A 209 -2.56 -9.63 -17.47
N ASN A 210 -3.60 -9.90 -16.69
CA ASN A 210 -3.71 -10.92 -15.65
C ASN A 210 -3.87 -12.36 -16.20
N GLY A 211 -3.28 -12.63 -17.35
CA GLY A 211 -3.24 -13.98 -17.93
C GLY A 211 -2.44 -14.93 -17.04
N THR A 212 -2.89 -16.17 -16.91
CA THR A 212 -2.14 -17.19 -16.17
C THR A 212 -1.06 -17.84 -17.06
N GLU A 213 -0.15 -18.59 -16.42
CA GLU A 213 0.95 -19.24 -17.11
C GLU A 213 0.51 -20.44 -17.97
N ASP A 214 -0.63 -21.06 -17.62
CA ASP A 214 -1.13 -22.30 -18.21
C ASP A 214 -2.17 -22.11 -19.33
N ASP A 215 -2.67 -20.90 -19.55
CA ASP A 215 -3.81 -20.64 -20.45
C ASP A 215 -3.35 -20.34 -21.89
N GLN A 216 -3.56 -21.28 -22.81
CA GLN A 216 -3.15 -21.10 -24.22
C GLN A 216 -3.94 -20.01 -24.96
N GLU A 217 -5.14 -19.67 -24.49
CA GLU A 217 -5.95 -18.58 -25.04
C GLU A 217 -5.61 -17.29 -24.27
N GLY A 218 -5.66 -17.34 -22.93
CA GLY A 218 -5.49 -16.21 -22.01
C GLY A 218 -4.06 -15.82 -21.57
N ALA A 219 -2.99 -16.46 -22.04
CA ALA A 219 -1.62 -16.27 -21.51
C ALA A 219 -1.16 -14.80 -21.36
N ALA A 220 -0.44 -14.56 -20.25
CA ALA A 220 0.15 -13.28 -19.85
C ALA A 220 0.94 -12.57 -20.97
N GLY A 221 0.86 -11.25 -21.00
CA GLY A 221 1.48 -10.42 -22.02
C GLY A 221 1.49 -8.93 -21.70
N MET A 222 2.13 -8.19 -22.61
CA MET A 222 2.13 -6.73 -22.63
C MET A 222 1.06 -6.28 -23.65
N VAL A 223 0.03 -5.60 -23.19
CA VAL A 223 -1.06 -5.10 -24.03
C VAL A 223 -0.75 -3.67 -24.47
N LEU A 224 -0.99 -3.37 -25.75
CA LEU A 224 -1.00 -2.04 -26.34
C LEU A 224 -2.40 -1.75 -26.91
N LEU A 225 -3.17 -0.91 -26.25
CA LEU A 225 -4.52 -0.49 -26.67
C LEU A 225 -4.45 0.85 -27.40
N ASP A 226 -4.88 0.89 -28.66
CA ASP A 226 -4.94 2.12 -29.45
C ASP A 226 -6.20 2.95 -29.10
N GLN A 227 -6.00 4.19 -28.61
CA GLN A 227 -7.07 5.05 -28.11
C GLN A 227 -7.99 5.62 -29.21
N LYS A 228 -7.67 5.44 -30.50
CA LYS A 228 -8.49 5.92 -31.63
C LYS A 228 -9.46 4.84 -32.10
N THR A 229 -9.02 3.59 -32.10
CA THR A 229 -9.74 2.43 -32.62
C THR A 229 -10.33 1.54 -31.52
N GLY A 230 -9.85 1.69 -30.29
CA GLY A 230 -10.19 0.82 -29.16
C GLY A 230 -9.62 -0.59 -29.27
N LYS A 231 -8.75 -0.87 -30.24
CA LYS A 231 -8.20 -2.21 -30.48
C LYS A 231 -6.96 -2.45 -29.63
N SER A 232 -6.90 -3.61 -28.98
CA SER A 232 -5.74 -4.11 -28.26
C SER A 232 -4.83 -4.95 -29.16
N ARG A 233 -3.52 -4.80 -28.99
CA ARG A 233 -2.48 -5.69 -29.50
C ARG A 233 -1.76 -6.31 -28.30
N VAL A 234 -1.80 -7.64 -28.18
CA VAL A 234 -1.07 -8.38 -27.14
C VAL A 234 0.32 -8.75 -27.66
N ILE A 235 1.35 -8.58 -26.84
CA ILE A 235 2.74 -8.93 -27.15
C ILE A 235 3.27 -9.82 -26.01
N ARG A 236 3.53 -11.09 -26.33
CA ARG A 236 4.02 -12.13 -25.40
C ARG A 236 5.17 -12.93 -26.02
N LYS A 237 6.03 -13.56 -25.20
CA LYS A 237 7.02 -14.55 -25.66
C LYS A 237 6.28 -15.84 -26.00
N ALA A 238 6.71 -16.55 -27.05
CA ALA A 238 6.01 -17.74 -27.55
C ALA A 238 6.44 -19.07 -26.89
N VAL A 239 7.33 -19.05 -25.89
CA VAL A 239 8.07 -20.26 -25.44
C VAL A 239 8.06 -20.46 -23.93
N GLU A 240 7.87 -19.41 -23.14
CA GLU A 240 7.76 -19.47 -21.68
C GLU A 240 6.66 -18.53 -21.23
N PRO A 241 5.81 -18.93 -20.27
CA PRO A 241 4.96 -17.99 -19.58
C PRO A 241 5.81 -17.09 -18.68
N TYR A 242 5.54 -15.80 -18.73
CA TYR A 242 6.04 -14.85 -17.74
C TYR A 242 4.87 -14.00 -17.31
N ALA A 243 4.66 -13.84 -16.00
CA ALA A 243 3.93 -12.68 -15.53
C ALA A 243 4.75 -11.41 -15.83
N TYR A 244 4.07 -10.37 -16.33
CA TYR A 244 4.66 -9.06 -16.64
C TYR A 244 4.14 -8.02 -15.65
N THR A 245 4.99 -7.08 -15.27
CA THR A 245 4.61 -5.88 -14.52
C THR A 245 5.00 -4.66 -15.32
N ALA A 246 4.04 -3.78 -15.60
CA ALA A 246 4.32 -2.47 -16.17
C ALA A 246 5.07 -1.62 -15.14
N LEU A 247 6.03 -0.80 -15.57
CA LEU A 247 6.84 0.03 -14.67
C LEU A 247 6.71 1.52 -14.97
N TYR A 248 6.83 1.90 -16.25
CA TYR A 248 6.89 3.30 -16.65
C TYR A 248 6.50 3.50 -18.12
N GLY A 249 5.88 4.63 -18.45
CA GLY A 249 5.53 5.00 -19.83
C GLY A 249 5.86 6.46 -20.14
N ALA A 250 6.35 6.71 -21.35
CA ALA A 250 6.55 8.05 -21.90
C ALA A 250 6.54 8.04 -23.44
N LYS A 251 5.79 8.97 -24.05
CA LYS A 251 5.68 9.18 -25.50
C LYS A 251 5.25 7.92 -26.26
N ASP A 252 6.18 7.27 -26.96
CA ASP A 252 6.00 6.07 -27.77
C ASP A 252 6.48 4.79 -27.05
N THR A 253 6.94 4.89 -25.81
CA THR A 253 7.70 3.83 -25.14
C THR A 253 7.11 3.48 -23.76
N ALA A 254 6.81 2.20 -23.56
CA ALA A 254 6.53 1.59 -22.27
C ALA A 254 7.71 0.73 -21.78
N TYR A 255 7.82 0.58 -20.46
CA TYR A 255 8.79 -0.25 -19.78
C TYR A 255 8.07 -1.24 -18.88
N PHE A 256 8.50 -2.49 -18.94
CA PHE A 256 7.99 -3.60 -18.14
C PHE A 256 9.16 -4.35 -17.50
N ALA A 257 8.85 -5.13 -16.47
CA ALA A 257 9.69 -6.23 -16.00
C ALA A 257 8.89 -7.53 -16.00
N THR A 258 9.60 -8.65 -16.03
CA THR A 258 9.09 -10.00 -15.79
C THR A 258 9.52 -10.49 -14.41
N THR A 259 8.91 -11.59 -13.95
CA THR A 259 9.26 -12.30 -12.70
C THR A 259 10.70 -12.81 -12.66
N ASP A 260 11.32 -13.13 -13.80
CA ASP A 260 12.73 -13.53 -13.91
C ASP A 260 13.73 -12.35 -13.94
N GLY A 261 13.26 -11.11 -13.74
CA GLY A 261 14.13 -9.93 -13.71
C GLY A 261 14.56 -9.39 -15.09
N MET A 262 13.98 -9.88 -16.19
CA MET A 262 14.18 -9.29 -17.52
C MET A 262 13.44 -7.94 -17.62
N MET A 263 14.19 -6.84 -17.76
CA MET A 263 13.60 -5.57 -18.17
C MET A 263 13.27 -5.58 -19.65
N ILE A 264 12.09 -5.08 -20.00
CA ILE A 264 11.60 -4.94 -21.36
C ILE A 264 11.29 -3.47 -21.63
N LYS A 265 11.78 -2.95 -22.76
CA LYS A 265 11.41 -1.67 -23.33
C LYS A 265 10.63 -1.94 -24.61
N LEU A 266 9.35 -1.55 -24.62
CA LEU A 266 8.40 -1.80 -25.70
C LEU A 266 7.96 -0.48 -26.34
N LYS A 267 8.08 -0.37 -27.65
CA LYS A 267 7.53 0.74 -28.44
C LYS A 267 6.09 0.48 -28.86
N THR A 268 5.32 1.53 -29.13
CA THR A 268 3.95 1.44 -29.67
C THR A 268 3.86 0.74 -31.03
N ASP A 269 4.92 0.77 -31.84
CA ASP A 269 5.05 -0.02 -33.08
C ASP A 269 5.23 -1.54 -32.84
N GLY A 270 5.44 -1.95 -31.58
CA GLY A 270 5.69 -3.33 -31.15
C GLY A 270 7.17 -3.72 -31.13
N THR A 271 8.09 -2.83 -31.47
CA THR A 271 9.53 -3.07 -31.39
C THR A 271 9.96 -3.17 -29.92
N MET A 272 10.75 -4.18 -29.61
CA MET A 272 11.12 -4.53 -28.23
C MET A 272 12.63 -4.59 -28.05
N GLN A 273 13.13 -4.04 -26.94
CA GLN A 273 14.49 -4.23 -26.45
C GLN A 273 14.43 -4.90 -25.06
N LYS A 274 15.37 -5.80 -24.78
CA LYS A 274 15.43 -6.58 -23.54
C LYS A 274 16.80 -6.45 -22.87
N LYS A 275 16.85 -6.53 -21.53
CA LYS A 275 18.09 -6.59 -20.76
C LYS A 275 17.84 -7.15 -19.35
N SER A 276 18.58 -8.20 -18.98
CA SER A 276 18.60 -8.73 -17.62
C SER A 276 19.43 -7.86 -16.69
N PHE A 277 19.09 -7.85 -15.40
CA PHE A 277 19.88 -7.22 -14.35
C PHE A 277 19.82 -8.08 -13.09
N SER A 278 20.97 -8.55 -12.60
CA SER A 278 21.04 -9.46 -11.43
C SER A 278 20.48 -8.87 -10.13
N VAL A 279 20.35 -7.55 -10.03
CA VAL A 279 19.65 -6.90 -8.91
C VAL A 279 18.16 -7.25 -8.84
N LEU A 280 17.56 -7.68 -9.96
CA LEU A 280 16.16 -8.10 -10.09
C LEU A 280 15.97 -9.62 -9.98
N ASP A 281 17.04 -10.40 -9.77
CA ASP A 281 16.92 -11.86 -9.63
C ASP A 281 16.04 -12.18 -8.41
N GLY A 282 14.94 -12.90 -8.66
CA GLY A 282 13.92 -13.27 -7.66
C GLY A 282 13.00 -12.11 -7.22
N ALA A 283 12.89 -11.03 -8.01
CA ALA A 283 12.08 -9.87 -7.67
C ALA A 283 10.57 -10.09 -7.84
N SER A 284 9.82 -9.72 -6.81
CA SER A 284 8.36 -9.57 -6.84
C SER A 284 7.96 -8.09 -6.75
N TYR A 285 6.88 -7.73 -7.44
CA TYR A 285 6.36 -6.36 -7.58
C TYR A 285 4.93 -6.29 -7.02
N SER A 286 4.63 -5.27 -6.21
CA SER A 286 3.29 -5.03 -5.64
C SER A 286 2.93 -3.52 -5.62
N SER A 287 1.64 -3.19 -5.55
CA SER A 287 1.08 -1.85 -5.35
C SER A 287 1.34 -1.31 -3.96
N THR A 288 1.66 -2.19 -3.02
CA THR A 288 2.14 -1.79 -1.69
C THR A 288 3.54 -1.15 -1.77
N THR A 289 4.28 -1.41 -2.86
CA THR A 289 5.61 -0.86 -3.15
C THR A 289 5.72 -0.20 -4.55
N PRO A 290 4.90 0.82 -4.88
CA PRO A 290 4.98 1.45 -6.19
C PRO A 290 6.29 2.22 -6.35
N MET A 291 6.79 2.27 -7.58
CA MET A 291 7.87 3.19 -7.90
C MET A 291 7.43 4.65 -7.63
N ARG A 292 8.29 5.43 -6.97
CA ARG A 292 8.13 6.86 -6.77
C ARG A 292 9.14 7.61 -7.63
N MET A 293 8.65 8.38 -8.59
CA MET A 293 9.48 9.10 -9.55
C MET A 293 10.03 10.40 -8.96
N ILE A 294 11.35 10.57 -9.01
CA ILE A 294 12.03 11.79 -8.54
C ILE A 294 12.13 12.86 -9.65
N ASN A 295 12.13 12.43 -10.92
CA ASN A 295 12.09 13.28 -12.10
C ASN A 295 11.41 12.53 -13.27
N ASN A 296 11.51 13.03 -14.49
CA ASN A 296 10.88 12.45 -15.69
C ASN A 296 11.56 11.17 -16.25
N GLN A 297 12.65 10.70 -15.65
CA GLN A 297 13.41 9.52 -16.12
C GLN A 297 13.88 8.62 -14.99
N THR A 298 13.81 9.06 -13.73
CA THR A 298 14.38 8.37 -12.57
C THR A 298 13.33 8.21 -11.48
N GLY A 299 13.27 7.02 -10.89
CA GLY A 299 12.45 6.74 -9.72
C GLY A 299 13.13 5.72 -8.81
N TYR A 300 12.63 5.61 -7.58
CA TYR A 300 13.02 4.56 -6.65
C TYR A 300 11.83 3.65 -6.36
N GLN A 301 12.09 2.36 -6.18
CA GLN A 301 11.07 1.37 -5.83
C GLN A 301 11.63 0.40 -4.79
N ILE A 302 10.79 -0.11 -3.92
CA ILE A 302 11.12 -1.25 -3.07
C ILE A 302 10.62 -2.51 -3.81
N ILE A 303 11.52 -3.45 -4.06
CA ILE A 303 11.17 -4.78 -4.58
C ILE A 303 11.36 -5.81 -3.48
N ASN A 304 10.44 -6.77 -3.37
CA ASN A 304 10.61 -7.93 -2.49
C ASN A 304 11.44 -8.97 -3.25
N THR A 305 12.34 -9.69 -2.57
CA THR A 305 13.22 -10.69 -3.21
C THR A 305 13.34 -11.95 -2.37
N GLY A 306 12.58 -12.99 -2.73
CA GLY A 306 12.43 -14.22 -1.95
C GLY A 306 10.97 -14.45 -1.52
N GLU A 307 10.74 -15.53 -0.77
CA GLU A 307 9.39 -15.96 -0.33
C GLU A 307 8.84 -15.18 0.88
N ASN A 308 9.68 -14.40 1.58
CA ASN A 308 9.31 -13.66 2.79
C ASN A 308 9.31 -12.14 2.58
N ASP A 309 8.30 -11.44 3.11
CA ASP A 309 8.10 -9.97 3.00
C ASP A 309 9.18 -9.08 3.66
N THR A 310 10.22 -9.69 4.21
CA THR A 310 11.32 -9.04 4.94
C THR A 310 12.58 -8.87 4.10
N ASP A 311 12.74 -9.65 3.03
CA ASP A 311 13.89 -9.55 2.12
C ASP A 311 13.62 -8.52 1.02
N GLN A 312 13.78 -7.25 1.38
CA GLN A 312 13.52 -6.12 0.49
C GLN A 312 14.79 -5.47 -0.06
N ARG A 313 14.73 -5.02 -1.31
CA ARG A 313 15.77 -4.18 -1.95
C ARG A 313 15.17 -2.85 -2.40
N LEU A 314 15.78 -1.74 -1.98
CA LEU A 314 15.54 -0.45 -2.61
C LEU A 314 16.35 -0.38 -3.92
N VAL A 315 15.66 -0.18 -5.04
CA VAL A 315 16.28 -0.03 -6.36
C VAL A 315 15.99 1.35 -6.94
N LYS A 316 16.92 1.82 -7.78
CA LYS A 316 16.80 3.04 -8.56
C LYS A 316 16.66 2.68 -10.03
N TRP A 317 15.53 3.04 -10.61
CA TRP A 317 15.27 2.93 -12.03
C TRP A 317 15.80 4.18 -12.76
N THR A 318 16.39 4.00 -13.93
CA THR A 318 16.59 5.08 -14.92
C THR A 318 16.06 4.59 -16.26
N PHE A 319 15.14 5.34 -16.86
CA PHE A 319 14.50 5.07 -18.14
C PHE A 319 15.10 5.93 -19.26
N GLY A 320 14.89 5.54 -20.53
CA GLY A 320 15.34 6.28 -21.70
C GLY A 320 16.19 5.45 -22.67
N GLN A 321 17.29 6.03 -23.15
CA GLN A 321 18.22 5.35 -24.05
C GLN A 321 19.12 4.35 -23.28
N ALA A 322 19.78 4.83 -22.22
CA ALA A 322 20.60 4.02 -21.33
C ALA A 322 19.76 3.52 -20.13
N PHE A 323 18.77 2.67 -20.40
CA PHE A 323 17.94 2.13 -19.32
C PHE A 323 18.75 1.21 -18.40
N ARG A 324 18.56 1.39 -17.09
CA ARG A 324 19.30 0.71 -16.03
C ARG A 324 18.47 0.62 -14.76
N VAL A 325 18.79 -0.38 -13.96
CA VAL A 325 18.40 -0.47 -12.55
C VAL A 325 19.65 -0.68 -11.70
N GLU A 326 19.70 0.00 -10.56
CA GLU A 326 20.85 0.03 -9.64
C GLU A 326 20.33 -0.23 -8.22
N GLN A 327 20.93 -1.13 -7.44
CA GLN A 327 20.59 -1.25 -6.02
C GLN A 327 21.05 0.02 -5.28
N VAL A 328 20.25 0.47 -4.31
CA VAL A 328 20.61 1.60 -3.46
C VAL A 328 20.48 1.21 -2.00
N GLN A 329 21.55 1.40 -1.24
CA GLN A 329 21.60 1.13 0.19
C GLN A 329 21.82 2.45 0.94
N PRO A 330 20.76 3.22 1.23
CA PRO A 330 20.89 4.43 2.03
C PRO A 330 21.19 4.08 3.49
N LYS A 331 21.82 4.99 4.24
CA LYS A 331 22.32 4.72 5.61
C LYS A 331 21.29 4.24 6.63
N PHE A 332 20.00 4.45 6.37
CA PHE A 332 18.91 4.00 7.24
C PHE A 332 18.42 2.58 6.92
N TRP A 333 18.78 2.04 5.76
CA TRP A 333 18.35 0.72 5.30
C TRP A 333 19.10 -0.37 6.07
N LYS A 334 18.35 -1.34 6.59
CA LYS A 334 18.86 -2.47 7.36
C LYS A 334 18.19 -3.75 6.86
N LEU A 335 18.98 -4.81 6.69
CA LEU A 335 18.45 -6.13 6.37
C LEU A 335 17.60 -6.65 7.54
N GLY A 336 16.53 -7.37 7.22
CA GLY A 336 15.55 -7.88 8.19
C GLY A 336 14.49 -6.87 8.65
N ASN A 337 14.59 -5.59 8.27
CA ASN A 337 13.53 -4.61 8.52
C ASN A 337 12.61 -4.49 7.31
N HIS A 338 11.30 -4.33 7.56
CA HIS A 338 10.30 -4.09 6.51
C HIS A 338 10.14 -2.58 6.28
N TYR A 339 10.10 -2.15 5.02
CA TYR A 339 9.97 -0.76 4.61
C TYR A 339 8.81 -0.55 3.63
N ARG A 340 7.98 0.49 3.87
CA ARG A 340 7.05 1.02 2.85
C ARG A 340 7.56 2.36 2.35
N TYR A 341 7.51 2.62 1.04
CA TYR A 341 7.78 3.93 0.47
C TYR A 341 6.46 4.67 0.19
N LEU A 342 6.00 5.42 1.19
CA LEU A 342 4.69 6.08 1.19
C LEU A 342 4.55 7.00 -0.03
N TYR A 343 5.33 8.09 -0.10
CA TYR A 343 5.33 8.99 -1.26
C TYR A 343 6.51 9.98 -1.23
N ARG A 344 6.63 10.80 -2.29
CA ARG A 344 7.55 11.93 -2.39
C ARG A 344 6.81 13.26 -2.48
N ASN A 345 7.19 14.26 -1.69
CA ASN A 345 6.77 15.65 -1.88
C ASN A 345 7.77 16.37 -2.82
N PRO A 346 7.41 16.71 -4.08
CA PRO A 346 8.33 17.31 -5.03
C PRO A 346 8.67 18.77 -4.69
N TYR A 347 7.79 19.48 -3.96
CA TYR A 347 8.00 20.87 -3.55
C TYR A 347 9.03 20.97 -2.44
N LYS A 348 8.97 20.05 -1.47
CA LYS A 348 9.93 19.93 -0.37
C LYS A 348 11.18 19.15 -0.75
N LYS A 349 11.15 18.40 -1.87
CA LYS A 349 12.18 17.43 -2.29
C LYS A 349 12.46 16.40 -1.19
N THR A 350 11.38 15.96 -0.54
CA THR A 350 11.39 15.02 0.57
C THR A 350 10.65 13.73 0.22
N SER A 351 11.14 12.63 0.77
CA SER A 351 10.55 11.30 0.61
C SER A 351 10.29 10.69 1.99
N TYR A 352 9.16 9.99 2.11
CA TYR A 352 8.63 9.47 3.36
C TYR A 352 8.58 7.95 3.31
N PHE A 353 9.29 7.29 4.22
CA PHE A 353 9.31 5.83 4.37
C PHE A 353 8.83 5.45 5.76
N THR A 354 8.05 4.37 5.89
CA THR A 354 7.92 3.68 7.18
C THR A 354 8.98 2.59 7.27
N GLU A 355 9.38 2.26 8.49
CA GLU A 355 10.25 1.15 8.82
C GLU A 355 9.65 0.44 10.03
N THR A 356 9.42 -0.86 9.88
CA THR A 356 8.90 -1.77 10.91
C THR A 356 9.98 -2.80 11.23
N ASP A 357 10.24 -2.99 12.52
CA ASP A 357 11.19 -3.98 13.02
C ASP A 357 10.47 -5.32 13.17
N THR A 358 10.86 -6.30 12.35
CA THR A 358 10.22 -7.62 12.25
C THR A 358 10.36 -8.48 13.52
N SER A 359 11.14 -8.03 14.50
CA SER A 359 11.20 -8.61 15.85
C SER A 359 10.09 -8.11 16.79
N SER A 360 9.07 -7.41 16.26
CA SER A 360 7.92 -6.84 16.99
C SER A 360 8.32 -5.98 18.20
N SER A 361 9.49 -5.32 18.13
CA SER A 361 10.09 -4.64 19.28
C SER A 361 9.48 -3.26 19.60
N GLY A 362 8.40 -2.88 18.92
CA GLY A 362 7.67 -1.62 19.11
C GLY A 362 8.44 -0.38 18.68
N LYS A 363 9.40 -0.52 17.76
CA LYS A 363 10.35 0.54 17.35
C LYS A 363 10.07 1.08 15.94
N ASP A 364 8.81 1.14 15.53
CA ASP A 364 8.45 1.63 14.19
C ASP A 364 8.82 3.10 14.00
N ARG A 365 9.24 3.43 12.76
CA ARG A 365 9.82 4.75 12.46
C ARG A 365 9.29 5.30 11.15
N LEU A 366 8.92 6.58 11.18
CA LEU A 366 8.83 7.39 9.98
C LEU A 366 10.21 7.98 9.68
N ILE A 367 10.74 7.66 8.50
CA ILE A 367 12.00 8.17 7.98
C ILE A 367 11.70 9.22 6.93
N VAL A 368 12.15 10.44 7.17
CA VAL A 368 12.07 11.56 6.21
C VAL A 368 13.44 11.74 5.58
N THR A 369 13.53 11.69 4.26
CA THR A 369 14.78 11.83 3.49
C THR A 369 14.69 12.95 2.47
N ASP A 370 15.83 13.38 1.92
CA ASP A 370 15.87 14.19 0.69
C ASP A 370 15.78 13.32 -0.58
N ASP A 371 15.74 13.97 -1.75
CA ASP A 371 15.79 13.35 -3.08
C ASP A 371 17.05 12.48 -3.34
N ARG A 372 18.08 12.54 -2.47
CA ARG A 372 19.29 11.68 -2.53
C ARG A 372 19.25 10.57 -1.48
N LEU A 373 18.10 10.35 -0.84
CA LEU A 373 17.88 9.38 0.24
C LEU A 373 18.75 9.63 1.49
N LYS A 374 19.27 10.86 1.67
CA LYS A 374 19.91 11.27 2.92
C LYS A 374 18.82 11.49 3.97
N THR A 375 18.91 10.80 5.10
CA THR A 375 18.02 11.00 6.23
C THR A 375 18.09 12.45 6.73
N LEU A 376 16.92 13.10 6.77
CA LEU A 376 16.70 14.43 7.34
C LEU A 376 16.11 14.34 8.74
N ARG A 377 15.24 13.35 8.97
CA ARG A 377 14.59 13.10 10.26
C ARG A 377 14.24 11.61 10.39
N THR A 378 14.25 11.12 11.62
CA THR A 378 13.65 9.83 11.99
C THR A 378 12.76 10.09 13.18
N ILE A 379 11.49 9.69 13.08
CA ILE A 379 10.45 9.98 14.05
C ILE A 379 9.89 8.63 14.54
N PRO A 380 9.93 8.31 15.84
CA PRO A 380 9.21 7.17 16.39
C PRO A 380 7.71 7.30 16.11
N ILE A 381 7.08 6.20 15.70
CA ILE A 381 5.63 6.08 15.47
C ILE A 381 5.10 4.83 16.19
N ALA A 382 3.81 4.81 16.52
CA ALA A 382 3.20 3.69 17.22
C ALA A 382 2.51 2.72 16.24
N GLY A 383 2.79 1.43 16.39
CA GLY A 383 2.05 0.33 15.74
C GLY A 383 2.52 -0.03 14.33
N GLU A 384 2.54 -1.34 14.05
CA GLU A 384 3.05 -1.92 12.80
C GLU A 384 2.29 -1.39 11.57
N THR A 385 3.05 -0.92 10.57
CA THR A 385 2.60 -0.64 9.19
C THR A 385 1.48 0.40 8.96
N GLY A 386 0.75 0.86 9.98
CA GLY A 386 -0.52 1.61 9.81
C GLY A 386 -0.45 3.08 9.35
N VAL A 387 0.73 3.70 9.25
CA VAL A 387 0.83 5.07 8.69
C VAL A 387 0.67 4.99 7.18
N ASP A 388 -0.48 5.43 6.69
CA ASP A 388 -0.75 5.50 5.26
C ASP A 388 -0.31 6.84 4.68
N PHE A 389 -0.61 7.95 5.36
CA PHE A 389 -0.25 9.27 4.86
C PHE A 389 0.46 10.15 5.88
N VAL A 390 1.29 11.06 5.37
CA VAL A 390 2.14 11.95 6.14
C VAL A 390 1.96 13.37 5.63
N MET A 391 1.87 14.33 6.54
CA MET A 391 1.79 15.75 6.23
C MET A 391 2.77 16.48 7.15
N ASP A 392 3.95 16.77 6.62
CA ASP A 392 5.05 17.57 7.21
C ASP A 392 5.14 18.92 6.49
#